data_AF-A0A821VS19-F1
#
_entry.id   AF-A0A821VS19-F1
#
_cell.length_a   1.000
_cell.length_b   1.000
_cell.length_c   1.000
_cell.angle_alpha   90.00
_cell.angle_beta   90.00
_cell.angle_gamma   90.00
#
_symmetry.space_group_name_H-M   'P 1'
#
loop_
_entity.id
_entity.type
_entity.pdbx_description
1 polymer ?
#
loop_
_entity_poly.entity_id
_entity_poly.type
_entity_poly.pdbx_seq_one_letter_code
_entity_poly.pdbx_strand_id
1 'polypeptide(L)'
;MTYTIDSAIEWYTANAFVYQLVNKALRTEDIELLYLFRSYIIDLRSQLEQEHKQISSTEVFIVVRGQTMSTEEFEKLKQSCGVLISTNGFFSTSRDPKVALSFIVGSYNTDKKRLISFEITVDPQLKLVIFADTETYSRMKDETNVLFSVGAVFIITQIHYDSLMNMNLWKIQMKATDDDWKQVDEYLITIGKQIKEEYSSTILFGCLLWPDIGEFDRLEKNLKTLLKIFAK
;
A
#
# COMPACT_ATOMS: atom_id res chain seq x y z
N MET A 1 12.37 -1.37 22.37
CA MET A 1 13.01 -0.82 21.15
C MET A 1 12.33 0.52 20.87
N THR A 2 13.09 1.56 20.55
CA THR A 2 12.56 2.91 20.29
C THR A 2 12.48 3.13 18.79
N TYR A 3 11.41 3.76 18.31
CA TYR A 3 11.22 4.06 16.89
C TYR A 3 12.25 5.07 16.36
N THR A 4 12.73 4.83 15.14
CA THR A 4 13.57 5.74 14.33
C THR A 4 13.11 5.72 12.88
N ILE A 5 13.43 6.75 12.10
CA ILE A 5 13.04 6.84 10.68
C ILE A 5 13.58 5.67 9.85
N ASP A 6 14.80 5.20 10.14
CA ASP A 6 15.44 4.07 9.44
C ASP A 6 14.99 2.69 9.95
N SER A 7 14.05 2.64 10.91
CA SER A 7 13.44 1.38 11.38
C SER A 7 11.97 1.26 10.99
N ALA A 8 11.44 2.15 10.14
CA ALA A 8 10.03 2.16 9.77
C ALA A 8 9.55 0.83 9.17
N ILE A 9 10.35 0.20 8.29
CA ILE A 9 10.06 -1.13 7.73
C ILE A 9 10.02 -2.19 8.83
N GLU A 10 11.01 -2.23 9.74
CA GLU A 10 11.01 -3.19 10.87
C GLU A 10 9.75 -3.01 11.74
N TRP A 11 9.38 -1.78 12.07
CA TRP A 11 8.16 -1.52 12.84
C TRP A 11 6.90 -1.93 12.09
N TYR A 12 6.88 -1.77 10.77
CA TYR A 12 5.74 -2.14 9.94
C TYR A 12 5.57 -3.67 9.90
N THR A 13 6.66 -4.42 9.74
CA THR A 13 6.62 -5.88 9.59
C THR A 13 6.56 -6.60 10.93
N ALA A 14 7.24 -6.12 11.97
CA ALA A 14 7.31 -6.80 13.28
C ALA A 14 6.15 -6.45 14.22
N ASN A 15 5.47 -5.32 14.01
CA ASN A 15 4.39 -4.88 14.89
C ASN A 15 3.03 -4.97 14.19
N ALA A 16 2.27 -6.00 14.54
CA ALA A 16 0.93 -6.24 14.01
C ALA A 16 0.00 -5.01 14.13
N PHE A 17 0.14 -4.20 15.18
CA PHE A 17 -0.70 -3.03 15.40
C PHE A 17 -0.40 -1.89 14.41
N VAL A 18 0.89 -1.62 14.16
CA VAL A 18 1.31 -0.57 13.21
C VAL A 18 0.88 -0.94 11.80
N TYR A 19 1.15 -2.17 11.38
CA TYR A 19 0.65 -2.73 10.12
C TYR A 19 -0.87 -2.56 10.00
N GLN A 20 -1.63 -3.01 11.01
CA GLN A 20 -3.10 -2.99 10.97
C GLN A 20 -3.66 -1.58 10.89
N LEU A 21 -3.18 -0.65 11.72
CA LEU A 21 -3.72 0.71 11.77
C LEU A 21 -3.37 1.53 10.54
N VAL A 22 -2.13 1.45 10.06
CA VAL A 22 -1.70 2.16 8.86
C VAL A 22 -2.49 1.65 7.66
N ASN A 23 -2.62 0.33 7.51
CA ASN A 23 -3.43 -0.23 6.44
C ASN A 23 -4.92 0.09 6.58
N LYS A 24 -5.46 0.16 7.80
CA LYS A 24 -6.85 0.55 8.01
C LYS A 24 -7.05 1.99 7.53
N ALA A 25 -6.22 2.92 8.01
CA ALA A 25 -6.27 4.33 7.63
C ALA A 25 -6.27 4.51 6.11
N LEU A 26 -5.37 3.81 5.43
CA LEU A 26 -5.21 3.82 3.98
C LEU A 26 -6.40 3.20 3.22
N ARG A 27 -6.91 2.05 3.67
CA ARG A 27 -8.02 1.35 2.99
C ARG A 27 -9.38 2.01 3.19
N THR A 28 -9.61 2.63 4.35
CA THR A 28 -10.88 3.30 4.65
C THR A 28 -10.83 4.79 4.32
N GLU A 29 -9.69 5.29 3.83
CA GLU A 29 -9.46 6.71 3.57
C GLU A 29 -9.84 7.58 4.79
N ASP A 30 -9.62 7.05 6.00
CA ASP A 30 -9.99 7.70 7.24
C ASP A 30 -9.02 8.86 7.48
N ILE A 31 -9.51 10.07 7.24
CA ILE A 31 -8.69 11.27 7.22
C ILE A 31 -8.07 11.52 8.62
N GLU A 32 -8.78 11.24 9.71
CA GLU A 32 -8.21 11.41 11.06
C GLU A 32 -7.05 10.44 11.31
N LEU A 33 -7.22 9.17 10.93
CA LEU A 33 -6.16 8.18 11.06
C LEU A 33 -5.00 8.45 10.12
N LEU A 34 -5.27 8.86 8.88
CA LEU A 34 -4.24 9.27 7.92
C LEU A 34 -3.42 10.44 8.45
N TYR A 35 -4.07 11.42 9.08
CA TYR A 35 -3.37 12.50 9.75
C TYR A 35 -2.48 11.97 10.87
N LEU A 36 -3.03 11.14 11.76
CA LEU A 36 -2.31 10.61 12.91
C LEU A 36 -1.04 9.84 12.49
N PHE A 37 -1.14 9.04 11.43
CA PHE A 37 -0.04 8.20 10.94
C PHE A 37 0.80 8.85 9.83
N ARG A 38 0.51 10.09 9.40
CA ARG A 38 1.14 10.72 8.23
C ARG A 38 2.68 10.68 8.26
N SER A 39 3.29 11.01 9.40
CA SER A 39 4.75 11.02 9.53
C SER A 39 5.31 9.63 9.36
N TYR A 40 4.69 8.63 9.99
CA TYR A 40 5.12 7.24 9.86
C TYR A 40 4.93 6.70 8.43
N ILE A 41 3.84 7.06 7.74
CA ILE A 41 3.61 6.69 6.34
C ILE A 41 4.70 7.28 5.44
N ILE A 42 5.09 8.54 5.67
CA ILE A 42 6.18 9.21 4.94
C ILE A 42 7.51 8.53 5.22
N ASP A 43 7.81 8.21 6.48
CA ASP A 43 9.04 7.53 6.88
C ASP A 43 9.15 6.14 6.24
N LEU A 44 8.07 5.34 6.30
CA LEU A 44 8.01 4.01 5.70
C LEU A 44 8.18 4.06 4.18
N ARG A 45 7.51 4.99 3.51
CA ARG A 45 7.70 5.22 2.07
C ARG A 45 9.14 5.61 1.75
N SER A 46 9.71 6.54 2.51
CA SER A 46 11.09 7.03 2.28
C SER A 46 12.11 5.91 2.46
N GLN A 47 11.93 5.05 3.46
CA GLN A 47 12.81 3.90 3.65
C GLN A 47 12.63 2.89 2.50
N LEU A 48 11.41 2.58 2.07
CA LEU A 48 11.17 1.72 0.91
C LEU A 48 11.83 2.27 -0.36
N GLU A 49 11.78 3.58 -0.60
CA GLU A 49 12.46 4.23 -1.73
C GLU A 49 13.99 4.10 -1.65
N GLN A 50 14.57 4.15 -0.45
CA GLN A 50 16.00 3.95 -0.25
C GLN A 50 16.41 2.51 -0.56
N GLU A 51 15.67 1.54 -0.02
CA GLU A 51 15.90 0.10 -0.26
C GLU A 51 15.72 -0.27 -1.73
N HIS A 52 14.68 0.26 -2.37
CA HIS A 52 14.40 0.03 -3.78
C HIS A 52 15.58 0.47 -4.68
N LYS A 53 16.24 1.59 -4.35
CA LYS A 53 17.43 2.07 -5.08
C LYS A 53 18.65 1.15 -4.92
N GLN A 54 18.69 0.32 -3.89
CA GLN A 54 19.78 -0.65 -3.68
C GLN A 54 19.57 -1.96 -4.46
N ILE A 55 18.38 -2.15 -5.07
CA ILE A 55 18.09 -3.33 -5.88
C ILE A 55 18.95 -3.28 -7.15
N SER A 56 19.89 -4.22 -7.24
CA SER A 56 20.79 -4.35 -8.39
C SER A 56 20.45 -5.53 -9.30
N SER A 57 19.49 -6.37 -8.90
CA SER A 57 19.05 -7.50 -9.72
C SER A 57 18.33 -7.01 -10.98
N THR A 58 18.53 -7.72 -12.09
CA THR A 58 17.77 -7.55 -13.33
C THR A 58 16.84 -8.74 -13.58
N GLU A 59 16.82 -9.72 -12.69
CA GLU A 59 16.03 -10.93 -12.85
C GLU A 59 14.59 -10.67 -12.45
N VAL A 60 13.67 -10.87 -13.40
CA VAL A 60 12.23 -10.83 -13.17
C VAL A 60 11.85 -11.95 -12.20
N PHE A 61 11.06 -11.62 -11.18
CA PHE A 61 10.61 -12.57 -10.18
C PHE A 61 9.10 -12.49 -9.96
N ILE A 62 8.56 -13.50 -9.28
CA ILE A 62 7.13 -13.58 -8.93
C ILE A 62 6.99 -13.48 -7.42
N VAL A 63 5.99 -12.71 -6.99
CA VAL A 63 5.54 -12.66 -5.59
C VAL A 63 4.06 -12.96 -5.51
N VAL A 64 3.66 -13.54 -4.38
CA VAL A 64 2.31 -14.02 -4.15
C VAL A 64 1.72 -13.33 -2.93
N ARG A 65 0.40 -13.09 -2.98
CA ARG A 65 -0.39 -12.66 -1.82
C ARG A 65 -1.71 -13.40 -1.78
N GLY A 66 -1.90 -14.22 -0.77
CA GLY A 66 -3.21 -14.77 -0.42
C GLY A 66 -4.01 -13.75 0.36
N GLN A 67 -5.25 -13.50 -0.06
CA GLN A 67 -6.20 -12.75 0.77
C GLN A 67 -7.64 -13.16 0.51
N THR A 68 -8.51 -12.68 1.37
CA THR A 68 -9.94 -12.79 1.17
C THR A 68 -10.52 -11.46 0.75
N MET A 69 -11.42 -11.47 -0.23
CA MET A 69 -12.03 -10.28 -0.82
C MET A 69 -13.55 -10.40 -0.77
N SER A 70 -14.26 -9.27 -0.69
CA SER A 70 -15.72 -9.31 -0.82
C SER A 70 -16.11 -9.76 -2.24
N THR A 71 -17.23 -10.47 -2.39
CA THR A 71 -17.69 -10.88 -3.72
C THR A 71 -17.94 -9.66 -4.62
N GLU A 72 -18.47 -8.56 -4.07
CA GLU A 72 -18.72 -7.34 -4.83
C GLU A 72 -17.43 -6.73 -5.39
N GLU A 73 -16.41 -6.56 -4.54
CA GLU A 73 -15.10 -6.04 -4.95
C GLU A 73 -14.44 -6.96 -5.98
N PHE A 74 -14.56 -8.27 -5.80
CA PHE A 74 -14.02 -9.25 -6.74
C PHE A 74 -14.69 -9.20 -8.11
N GLU A 75 -16.01 -9.05 -8.18
CA GLU A 75 -16.71 -8.93 -9.47
C GLU A 75 -16.38 -7.61 -10.19
N LYS A 76 -16.10 -6.51 -9.46
CA LYS A 76 -15.53 -5.28 -10.04
C LYS A 76 -14.12 -5.52 -10.59
N LEU A 77 -13.30 -6.25 -9.84
CA LEU A 77 -11.92 -6.57 -10.22
C LEU A 77 -11.87 -7.45 -11.48
N LYS A 78 -12.78 -8.41 -11.63
CA LYS A 78 -12.93 -9.22 -12.85
C LYS A 78 -13.16 -8.41 -14.12
N GLN A 79 -13.89 -7.31 -14.01
CA GLN A 79 -14.15 -6.40 -15.13
C GLN A 79 -12.94 -5.54 -15.49
N SER A 80 -11.89 -5.55 -14.65
CA SER A 80 -10.67 -4.75 -14.81
C SER A 80 -9.52 -5.54 -15.46
N CYS A 81 -9.81 -6.68 -16.11
CA CYS A 81 -8.78 -7.42 -16.85
C CYS A 81 -8.26 -6.59 -18.02
N GLY A 82 -6.93 -6.47 -18.16
CA GLY A 82 -6.28 -5.58 -19.11
C GLY A 82 -6.27 -4.10 -18.71
N VAL A 83 -6.78 -3.76 -17.52
CA VAL A 83 -6.79 -2.39 -16.98
C VAL A 83 -5.76 -2.25 -15.87
N LEU A 84 -5.21 -1.05 -15.71
CA LEU A 84 -4.33 -0.69 -14.60
C LEU A 84 -5.14 -0.54 -13.31
N ILE A 85 -4.63 -1.13 -12.24
CA ILE A 85 -5.14 -1.01 -10.88
C ILE A 85 -4.03 -0.49 -9.98
N SER A 86 -4.39 0.24 -8.93
CA SER A 86 -3.46 0.65 -7.87
C SER A 86 -3.90 0.14 -6.51
N THR A 87 -2.94 -0.07 -5.61
CA THR A 87 -3.27 -0.39 -4.22
C THR A 87 -3.41 0.88 -3.38
N ASN A 88 -4.53 0.99 -2.65
CA ASN A 88 -4.78 2.12 -1.74
C ASN A 88 -3.90 2.08 -0.49
N GLY A 89 -3.12 1.02 -0.28
CA GLY A 89 -2.17 0.90 0.82
C GLY A 89 -0.91 0.15 0.43
N PHE A 90 -0.02 -0.01 1.40
CA PHE A 90 1.17 -0.84 1.25
C PHE A 90 0.78 -2.28 0.99
N PHE A 91 1.42 -2.91 0.00
CA PHE A 91 1.03 -4.24 -0.46
C PHE A 91 2.08 -5.27 -0.06
N SER A 92 1.81 -6.02 1.01
CA SER A 92 2.68 -7.09 1.49
C SER A 92 2.50 -8.35 0.66
N THR A 93 3.60 -8.90 0.16
CA THR A 93 3.64 -10.10 -0.68
C THR A 93 4.81 -10.99 -0.25
N SER A 94 4.85 -12.24 -0.72
CA SER A 94 5.97 -13.16 -0.44
C SER A 94 6.42 -13.88 -1.70
N ARG A 95 7.72 -14.16 -1.81
CA ARG A 95 8.28 -15.05 -2.85
C ARG A 95 8.01 -16.52 -2.55
N ASP A 96 7.66 -16.87 -1.31
CA ASP A 96 7.19 -18.21 -0.95
C ASP A 96 5.65 -18.29 -1.01
N PRO A 97 5.06 -19.01 -1.98
CA PRO A 97 3.62 -19.19 -2.07
C PRO A 97 3.01 -19.83 -0.82
N LYS A 98 3.75 -20.66 -0.07
CA LYS A 98 3.23 -21.28 1.17
C LYS A 98 3.01 -20.23 2.24
N VAL A 99 3.96 -19.31 2.41
CA VAL A 99 3.83 -18.17 3.34
C VAL A 99 2.69 -17.28 2.87
N ALA A 100 2.65 -16.91 1.59
CA ALA A 100 1.60 -16.06 1.04
C ALA A 100 0.18 -16.64 1.20
N LEU A 101 0.02 -17.95 1.04
CA LEU A 101 -1.28 -18.62 1.13
C LEU A 101 -1.66 -18.99 2.57
N SER A 102 -0.71 -18.97 3.51
CA SER A 102 -1.01 -19.20 4.94
C SER A 102 -2.06 -18.24 5.49
N PHE A 103 -2.12 -17.00 4.95
CA PHE A 103 -3.08 -15.96 5.33
C PHE A 103 -4.54 -16.28 4.97
N ILE A 104 -4.79 -17.25 4.09
CA ILE A 104 -6.15 -17.68 3.72
C ILE A 104 -6.47 -19.09 4.21
N VAL A 105 -5.55 -19.75 4.92
CA VAL A 105 -5.79 -21.07 5.51
C VAL A 105 -6.97 -20.99 6.48
N GLY A 106 -7.89 -21.95 6.37
CA GLY A 106 -9.11 -22.02 7.17
C GLY A 106 -10.25 -21.10 6.71
N SER A 107 -10.02 -20.24 5.71
CA SER A 107 -11.09 -19.51 5.04
C SER A 107 -11.70 -20.33 3.90
N TYR A 108 -12.91 -19.96 3.47
CA TYR A 108 -13.62 -20.61 2.37
C TYR A 108 -14.42 -19.58 1.57
N ASN A 109 -14.71 -19.91 0.31
CA ASN A 109 -15.61 -19.10 -0.52
C ASN A 109 -17.03 -19.15 0.03
N THR A 110 -17.70 -18.01 0.07
CA THR A 110 -19.12 -17.86 0.42
C THR A 110 -19.77 -16.85 -0.51
N ASP A 111 -21.09 -16.72 -0.53
CA ASP A 111 -21.75 -15.72 -1.39
C ASP A 111 -21.23 -14.29 -1.19
N LYS A 112 -20.69 -13.97 -0.02
CA LYS A 112 -20.15 -12.64 0.32
C LYS A 112 -18.63 -12.52 0.20
N LYS A 113 -17.90 -13.64 0.08
CA LYS A 113 -16.44 -13.69 0.24
C LYS A 113 -15.80 -14.63 -0.77
N ARG A 114 -14.66 -14.20 -1.33
CA ARG A 114 -13.85 -14.99 -2.26
C ARG A 114 -12.43 -15.15 -1.73
N LEU A 115 -11.86 -16.33 -1.90
CA LEU A 115 -10.44 -16.61 -1.67
C LEU A 115 -9.67 -16.25 -2.93
N ILE A 116 -8.71 -15.35 -2.79
CA ILE A 116 -7.92 -14.80 -3.89
C ILE A 116 -6.44 -15.08 -3.64
N SER A 117 -5.72 -15.44 -4.69
CA SER A 117 -4.26 -15.43 -4.74
C SER A 117 -3.84 -14.46 -5.84
N PHE A 118 -3.19 -13.37 -5.45
CA PHE A 118 -2.50 -12.50 -6.39
C PHE A 118 -1.13 -13.08 -6.72
N GLU A 119 -0.83 -13.24 -8.00
CA GLU A 119 0.47 -13.64 -8.52
C GLU A 119 1.02 -12.47 -9.34
N ILE A 120 2.05 -11.81 -8.83
CA ILE A 120 2.57 -10.56 -9.36
C ILE A 120 3.93 -10.82 -9.99
N THR A 121 4.04 -10.58 -11.30
CA THR A 121 5.32 -10.52 -11.99
C THR A 121 5.95 -9.15 -11.76
N VAL A 122 7.19 -9.14 -11.27
CA VAL A 122 7.92 -7.93 -10.90
C VAL A 122 9.21 -7.87 -11.69
N ASP A 123 9.37 -6.77 -12.43
CA ASP A 123 10.65 -6.40 -13.03
C ASP A 123 11.39 -5.48 -12.04
N PRO A 124 12.58 -5.85 -11.54
CA PRO A 124 13.30 -5.00 -10.60
C PRO A 124 13.88 -3.72 -11.21
N GLN A 125 13.78 -3.53 -12.53
CA GLN A 125 14.19 -2.32 -13.23
C GLN A 125 13.07 -1.25 -13.32
N LEU A 126 11.89 -1.52 -12.74
CA LEU A 126 10.85 -0.50 -12.56
C LEU A 126 11.40 0.66 -11.72
N LYS A 127 11.00 1.87 -12.06
CA LYS A 127 11.46 3.12 -11.45
C LYS A 127 10.39 3.80 -10.60
N LEU A 128 9.12 3.59 -10.92
CA LEU A 128 8.00 4.28 -10.30
C LEU A 128 7.27 3.38 -9.31
N VAL A 129 7.13 2.09 -9.62
CA VAL A 129 6.67 1.11 -8.64
C VAL A 129 7.77 0.82 -7.62
N ILE A 130 7.67 1.49 -6.47
CA ILE A 130 8.61 1.33 -5.37
C ILE A 130 8.27 0.08 -4.55
N PHE A 131 9.28 -0.76 -4.33
CA PHE A 131 9.18 -1.92 -3.45
C PHE A 131 10.53 -2.28 -2.86
N ALA A 132 10.52 -3.01 -1.75
CA ALA A 132 11.73 -3.52 -1.12
C ALA A 132 11.54 -4.96 -0.65
N ASP A 133 12.66 -5.70 -0.59
CA ASP A 133 12.74 -6.93 0.17
C ASP A 133 12.83 -6.59 1.66
N THR A 134 12.00 -7.22 2.47
CA THR A 134 11.88 -6.96 3.91
C THR A 134 12.40 -8.11 4.76
N GLU A 135 12.98 -9.15 4.16
CA GLU A 135 13.53 -10.31 4.86
C GLU A 135 14.56 -9.91 5.93
N THR A 136 15.43 -8.95 5.61
CA THR A 136 16.46 -8.43 6.55
C THR A 136 15.88 -7.65 7.73
N TYR A 137 14.63 -7.18 7.61
CA TYR A 137 13.92 -6.38 8.61
C TYR A 137 12.89 -7.19 9.40
N SER A 138 12.46 -8.34 8.89
CA SER A 138 11.53 -9.21 9.61
C SER A 138 12.25 -9.93 10.74
N ARG A 139 11.65 -9.94 11.93
CA ARG A 139 12.10 -10.81 13.03
C ARG A 139 11.89 -12.29 12.73
N MET A 140 11.05 -12.59 11.74
CA MET A 140 10.80 -13.92 11.22
C MET A 140 11.66 -14.12 9.96
N LYS A 141 12.83 -14.76 10.13
CA LYS A 141 13.87 -14.94 9.12
C LYS A 141 13.48 -15.82 7.91
N ASP A 142 12.27 -16.32 7.84
CA ASP A 142 11.80 -17.22 6.78
C ASP A 142 10.75 -16.56 5.86
N GLU A 143 10.49 -15.28 6.04
CA GLU A 143 9.53 -14.56 5.22
C GLU A 143 10.27 -13.82 4.11
N THR A 144 10.36 -14.44 2.94
CA THR A 144 10.84 -13.81 1.69
C THR A 144 9.84 -12.75 1.22
N ASN A 145 9.71 -11.68 2.01
CA ASN A 145 8.63 -10.72 1.92
C ASN A 145 9.02 -9.52 1.07
N VAL A 146 8.24 -9.25 0.02
CA VAL A 146 8.37 -8.03 -0.76
C VAL A 146 7.22 -7.11 -0.40
N LEU A 147 7.55 -5.88 -0.02
CA LEU A 147 6.59 -4.84 0.35
C LEU A 147 6.57 -3.76 -0.74
N PHE A 148 5.43 -3.59 -1.39
CA PHE A 148 5.20 -2.47 -2.30
C PHE A 148 4.71 -1.25 -1.53
N SER A 149 5.16 -0.07 -1.97
CA SER A 149 4.71 1.22 -1.45
C SER A 149 3.24 1.49 -1.83
N VAL A 150 2.64 2.47 -1.14
CA VAL A 150 1.29 2.96 -1.47
C VAL A 150 1.28 3.51 -2.90
N GLY A 151 0.22 3.22 -3.65
CA GLY A 151 0.08 3.68 -5.03
C GLY A 151 0.86 2.85 -6.05
N ALA A 152 1.40 1.68 -5.67
CA ALA A 152 1.94 0.73 -6.63
C ALA A 152 0.88 0.33 -7.65
N VAL A 153 1.27 0.31 -8.93
CA VAL A 153 0.39 0.08 -10.08
C VAL A 153 0.66 -1.28 -10.69
N PHE A 154 -0.41 -1.98 -11.03
CA PHE A 154 -0.39 -3.31 -11.61
C PHE A 154 -1.36 -3.39 -12.79
N ILE A 155 -1.02 -4.13 -13.83
CA ILE A 155 -1.97 -4.53 -14.88
C ILE A 155 -2.42 -5.96 -14.61
N ILE A 156 -3.74 -6.19 -14.59
CA ILE A 156 -4.29 -7.54 -14.48
C ILE A 156 -4.17 -8.21 -15.85
N THR A 157 -3.42 -9.30 -15.93
CA THR A 157 -3.21 -10.04 -17.19
C THR A 157 -4.22 -11.17 -17.34
N GLN A 158 -4.56 -11.84 -16.25
CA GLN A 158 -5.46 -12.99 -16.29
C GLN A 158 -6.12 -13.22 -14.93
N ILE A 159 -7.39 -13.63 -14.96
CA ILE A 159 -8.12 -14.10 -13.79
C ILE A 159 -8.68 -15.48 -14.13
N HIS A 160 -8.39 -16.48 -13.31
CA HIS A 160 -8.92 -17.82 -13.48
C HIS A 160 -9.20 -18.49 -12.14
N TYR A 161 -10.15 -19.41 -12.15
CA TYR A 161 -10.47 -20.21 -10.97
C TYR A 161 -9.55 -21.43 -10.93
N ASP A 162 -8.87 -21.62 -9.81
CA ASP A 162 -8.04 -22.79 -9.55
C ASP A 162 -8.71 -23.69 -8.52
N SER A 163 -9.26 -24.80 -9.03
CA SER A 163 -9.81 -25.88 -8.21
C SER A 163 -8.77 -26.96 -7.87
N LEU A 164 -7.53 -26.84 -8.35
CA LEU A 164 -6.46 -27.77 -8.04
C LEU A 164 -6.01 -27.56 -6.58
N MET A 165 -5.47 -28.63 -5.98
CA MET A 165 -4.96 -28.63 -4.59
C MET A 165 -5.98 -28.32 -3.48
N ASN A 166 -7.29 -28.56 -3.71
CA ASN A 166 -8.37 -28.44 -2.70
C ASN A 166 -8.57 -27.05 -2.07
N MET A 167 -7.90 -26.01 -2.56
CA MET A 167 -8.03 -24.67 -1.97
C MET A 167 -9.17 -23.85 -2.57
N ASN A 168 -9.73 -24.24 -3.73
CA ASN A 168 -10.86 -23.56 -4.37
C ASN A 168 -10.64 -22.04 -4.40
N LEU A 169 -9.62 -21.57 -5.12
CA LEU A 169 -9.19 -20.17 -5.05
C LEU A 169 -9.19 -19.51 -6.42
N TRP A 170 -9.43 -18.21 -6.47
CA TRP A 170 -9.27 -17.42 -7.69
C TRP A 170 -7.83 -16.91 -7.78
N LYS A 171 -7.14 -17.28 -8.85
CA LYS A 171 -5.83 -16.76 -9.19
C LYS A 171 -5.97 -15.51 -10.03
N ILE A 172 -5.31 -14.44 -9.60
CA ILE A 172 -5.27 -13.16 -10.28
C ILE A 172 -3.81 -12.90 -10.62
N GLN A 173 -3.49 -13.05 -11.89
CA GLN A 173 -2.17 -12.78 -12.42
C GLN A 173 -2.10 -11.32 -12.82
N MET A 174 -1.01 -10.67 -12.41
CA MET A 174 -0.77 -9.28 -12.70
C MET A 174 0.71 -9.01 -12.89
N LYS A 175 1.02 -7.88 -13.52
CA LYS A 175 2.39 -7.39 -13.70
C LYS A 175 2.50 -6.00 -13.09
N ALA A 176 3.51 -5.78 -12.25
CA ALA A 176 3.87 -4.43 -11.81
C ALA A 176 4.36 -3.61 -13.01
N THR A 177 3.89 -2.37 -13.16
CA THR A 177 4.24 -1.56 -14.33
C THR A 177 4.38 -0.08 -14.02
N ASP A 178 5.34 0.54 -14.73
CA ASP A 178 5.52 1.99 -14.82
C ASP A 178 4.72 2.61 -15.98
N ASP A 179 3.97 1.81 -16.74
CA ASP A 179 3.15 2.28 -17.86
C ASP A 179 2.07 3.29 -17.39
N ASP A 180 1.69 4.22 -18.28
CA ASP A 180 0.75 5.33 -18.06
C ASP A 180 1.06 6.33 -16.94
N TRP A 181 2.20 6.18 -16.24
CA TRP A 181 2.62 7.16 -15.23
C TRP A 181 2.93 8.55 -15.78
N LYS A 182 3.23 8.72 -17.08
CA LYS A 182 3.49 10.06 -17.63
C LYS A 182 2.32 11.02 -17.44
N GLN A 183 1.07 10.53 -17.54
CA GLN A 183 -0.12 11.37 -17.34
C GLN A 183 -0.39 11.65 -15.86
N VAL A 184 -0.08 10.67 -14.99
CA VAL A 184 -0.27 10.77 -13.54
C VAL A 184 0.82 11.65 -12.90
N ASP A 185 2.07 11.53 -13.33
CA ASP A 185 3.22 12.26 -12.81
C ASP A 185 3.16 13.75 -13.19
N GLU A 186 2.79 14.10 -14.43
CA GLU A 186 2.59 15.50 -14.82
C GLU A 186 1.47 16.15 -13.99
N TYR A 187 0.36 15.44 -13.77
CA TYR A 187 -0.76 15.92 -12.97
C TYR A 187 -0.39 16.06 -11.48
N LEU A 188 0.25 15.05 -10.89
CA LEU A 188 0.65 15.05 -9.48
C LEU A 188 1.80 16.02 -9.18
N ILE A 189 2.76 16.20 -10.09
CA ILE A 189 3.82 17.21 -9.97
C ILE A 189 3.22 18.61 -10.07
N THR A 190 2.31 18.84 -11.03
CA THR A 190 1.65 20.14 -11.22
C THR A 190 0.82 20.50 -10.00
N ILE A 191 -0.04 19.60 -9.54
CA ILE A 191 -0.85 19.80 -8.34
C ILE A 191 0.04 19.89 -7.11
N GLY A 192 1.04 19.03 -6.95
CA GLY A 192 1.95 19.05 -5.82
C GLY A 192 2.76 20.35 -5.70
N LYS A 193 3.14 20.96 -6.83
CA LYS A 193 3.77 22.29 -6.88
C LYS A 193 2.77 23.38 -6.51
N GLN A 194 1.60 23.42 -7.14
CA GLN A 194 0.54 24.39 -6.84
C GLN A 194 0.13 24.33 -5.35
N ILE A 195 -0.08 23.13 -4.83
CA ILE A 195 -0.39 22.85 -3.43
C ILE A 195 0.68 23.41 -2.51
N LYS A 196 1.98 23.15 -2.79
CA LYS A 196 3.10 23.62 -1.94
C LYS A 196 3.37 25.13 -2.06
N GLU A 197 3.09 25.72 -3.21
CA GLU A 197 3.30 27.15 -3.47
C GLU A 197 2.15 28.00 -2.91
N GLU A 198 0.91 27.50 -2.93
CA GLU A 198 -0.26 28.23 -2.44
C GLU A 198 -0.60 27.96 -0.98
N TYR A 199 -0.29 26.77 -0.44
CA TYR A 199 -0.73 26.36 0.90
C TYR A 199 0.30 25.46 1.61
N SER A 200 0.36 25.51 2.95
CA SER A 200 1.10 24.47 3.67
C SER A 200 0.32 23.15 3.60
N SER A 201 1.01 22.00 3.55
CA SER A 201 0.37 20.68 3.55
C SER A 201 -0.61 20.49 4.71
N THR A 202 -0.38 21.19 5.82
CA THR A 202 -1.27 21.25 6.99
C THR A 202 -2.56 22.04 6.72
N ILE A 203 -2.48 23.16 6.00
CA ILE A 203 -3.64 23.97 5.62
C ILE A 203 -4.53 23.19 4.65
N LEU A 204 -3.95 22.56 3.63
CA LEU A 204 -4.70 21.69 2.71
C LEU A 204 -5.38 20.55 3.43
N PHE A 205 -4.68 19.92 4.38
CA PHE A 205 -5.28 18.86 5.19
C PHE A 205 -6.45 19.38 6.03
N GLY A 206 -6.32 20.57 6.62
CA GLY A 206 -7.42 21.24 7.31
C GLY A 206 -8.60 21.57 6.39
N CYS A 207 -8.34 21.94 5.13
CA CYS A 207 -9.36 22.20 4.11
C CYS A 207 -10.03 20.91 3.60
N LEU A 208 -9.31 19.79 3.52
CA LEU A 208 -9.89 18.48 3.17
C LEU A 208 -10.81 17.93 4.27
N LEU A 209 -10.54 18.26 5.52
CA LEU A 209 -11.37 17.93 6.68
C LEU A 209 -12.64 18.79 6.82
N TRP A 210 -12.75 19.84 6.00
CA TRP A 210 -13.80 20.86 6.08
C TRP A 210 -15.24 20.38 5.81
N PRO A 211 -15.52 19.39 4.94
CA PRO A 211 -16.90 18.98 4.69
C PRO A 211 -17.51 18.11 5.80
N ASP A 212 -16.69 17.32 6.53
CA ASP A 212 -17.20 16.23 7.39
C ASP A 212 -17.02 16.45 8.91
N ILE A 213 -16.23 17.43 9.36
CA ILE A 213 -16.04 17.68 10.81
C ILE A 213 -16.90 18.86 11.27
N GLY A 214 -18.07 18.54 11.83
CA GLY A 214 -18.97 19.48 12.49
C GLY A 214 -18.46 20.09 13.82
N GLU A 215 -17.16 20.02 14.11
CA GLU A 215 -16.54 20.58 15.33
C GLU A 215 -15.48 21.63 14.98
N PHE A 216 -15.96 22.84 14.65
CA PHE A 216 -15.14 24.01 14.32
C PHE A 216 -14.09 24.32 15.40
N ASP A 217 -14.46 24.16 16.68
CA ASP A 217 -13.59 24.47 17.83
C ASP A 217 -12.36 23.55 17.93
N ARG A 218 -12.50 22.28 17.51
CA ARG A 218 -11.41 21.29 17.58
C ARG A 218 -10.42 21.48 16.42
N LEU A 219 -10.94 21.79 15.23
CA LEU A 219 -10.13 22.16 14.06
C LEU A 219 -9.37 23.46 14.29
N GLU A 220 -10.04 24.48 14.82
CA GLU A 220 -9.41 25.77 15.15
C GLU A 220 -8.30 25.59 16.19
N LYS A 221 -8.52 24.75 17.22
CA LYS A 221 -7.50 24.42 18.22
C LYS A 221 -6.29 23.70 17.61
N ASN A 222 -6.51 22.76 16.68
CA ASN A 222 -5.43 22.04 16.00
C ASN A 222 -4.63 22.97 15.07
N LEU A 223 -5.31 23.81 14.27
CA LEU A 223 -4.67 24.80 13.39
C LEU A 223 -3.90 25.86 14.20
N LYS A 224 -4.47 26.38 15.29
CA LYS A 224 -3.78 27.31 16.21
C LYS A 224 -2.59 26.67 16.91
N THR A 225 -2.65 25.39 17.25
CA THR A 225 -1.51 24.66 17.84
C THR A 225 -0.40 24.45 16.83
N LEU A 226 -0.74 24.13 15.58
CA LEU A 226 0.21 24.02 14.47
C LEU A 226 0.87 25.37 14.16
N LEU A 227 0.10 26.45 14.06
CA LEU A 227 0.63 27.81 13.86
C LEU A 227 1.62 28.24 14.96
N LYS A 228 1.43 27.79 16.21
CA LYS A 228 2.38 28.03 17.32
C LYS A 228 3.68 27.24 17.20
N ILE A 229 3.66 26.08 16.54
CA ILE A 229 4.86 25.26 16.31
C ILE A 229 5.72 25.85 15.20
N PHE A 230 5.11 26.49 14.20
CA PHE A 230 5.81 27.12 13.06
C PHE A 230 6.15 28.62 13.27
N ALA A 231 5.75 29.22 14.40
CA ALA A 231 6.05 30.62 14.73
C ALA A 231 7.32 30.80 15.60
N LYS A 232 8.30 29.89 15.49
CA LYS A 232 9.61 30.00 16.12
C LYS A 232 10.73 29.77 15.13
#